data_AF-A0AA36H1A7-F1
#
_entry.id   AF-A0AA36H1A7-F1
#
_cell.length_a   1.000
_cell.length_b   1.000
_cell.length_c   1.000
_cell.angle_alpha   90.00
_cell.angle_beta   90.00
_cell.angle_gamma   90.00
#
_symmetry.space_group_name_H-M   'P 1'
#
loop_
_entity.id
_entity.type
_entity.pdbx_description
1 polymer ?
#
loop_
_entity_poly.entity_id
_entity_poly.type
_entity_poly.pdbx_seq_one_letter_code
_entity_poly.pdbx_strand_id
1 'polypeptide(L)'
;MGTKHIEHNGKAYCESDYVELFGEFCCQCSCVLSKESINVMGKKWCIDCYRCVACDRILKCRDKVLNFDMRPMCKKCYRRKDFRKHLKEGPHI
;
A
#
# COMPACT_ATOMS: atom_id res chain seq x y z
N MET A 1 35.25 9.18 -5.29
CA MET A 1 33.96 8.47 -5.47
C MET A 1 32.89 9.34 -4.83
N GLY A 2 32.00 9.95 -5.62
CA GLY A 2 30.99 10.87 -5.11
C GLY A 2 29.86 10.10 -4.45
N THR A 3 29.68 10.29 -3.14
CA THR A 3 28.48 9.85 -2.43
C THR A 3 27.29 10.62 -2.99
N LYS A 4 26.26 9.90 -3.42
CA LYS A 4 25.04 10.46 -4.03
C LYS A 4 24.19 11.06 -2.91
N HIS A 5 24.29 12.37 -2.70
CA HIS A 5 23.47 13.11 -1.73
C HIS A 5 22.32 13.80 -2.45
N ILE A 6 21.16 13.85 -1.80
CA ILE A 6 19.96 14.52 -2.28
C ILE A 6 19.82 15.83 -1.50
N GLU A 7 19.81 16.97 -2.19
CA GLU A 7 19.61 18.27 -1.54
C GLU A 7 18.11 18.60 -1.47
N HIS A 8 17.62 18.96 -0.28
CA HIS A 8 16.25 19.40 -0.06
C HIS A 8 16.19 20.53 0.97
N ASN A 9 15.59 21.66 0.60
CA ASN A 9 15.55 22.90 1.40
C ASN A 9 16.94 23.34 1.93
N GLY A 10 17.99 23.23 1.11
CA GLY A 10 19.36 23.63 1.47
C GLY A 10 20.06 22.68 2.45
N LYS A 11 19.51 21.49 2.71
CA LYS A 11 20.14 20.42 3.50
C LYS A 11 20.41 19.21 2.61
N ALA A 12 21.60 18.62 2.75
CA ALA A 12 21.96 17.38 2.08
C ALA A 12 21.51 16.17 2.91
N TYR A 13 20.72 15.29 2.31
CA TYR A 13 20.26 14.02 2.87
C TYR A 13 20.87 12.87 2.08
N CYS A 14 21.08 11.72 2.72
CA CYS A 14 21.34 10.51 1.95
C CYS A 14 20.03 10.04 1.28
N GLU A 15 20.14 9.15 0.28
CA GLU A 15 18.97 8.62 -0.42
C GLU A 15 17.96 7.97 0.55
N SER A 16 18.45 7.28 1.58
CA SER A 16 17.61 6.66 2.62
C SER A 16 16.88 7.69 3.49
N ASP A 17 17.59 8.69 4.03
CA ASP A 17 17.01 9.74 4.89
C ASP A 17 15.99 10.59 4.14
N TYR A 18 16.29 10.96 2.90
CA TYR A 18 15.37 11.75 2.09
C TYR A 18 14.05 11.01 1.91
N VAL A 19 14.12 9.71 1.63
CA VAL A 19 12.94 8.88 1.42
C VAL A 19 12.22 8.58 2.75
N GLU A 20 12.91 8.50 3.87
CA GLU A 20 12.26 8.35 5.18
C GLU A 20 11.57 9.66 5.64
N LEU A 21 12.14 10.81 5.33
CA LEU A 21 11.58 12.10 5.75
C LEU A 21 10.49 12.60 4.80
N PHE A 22 10.62 12.32 3.50
CA PHE A 22 9.78 12.90 2.43
C PHE A 22 9.14 11.86 1.52
N GLY A 23 9.39 10.57 1.75
CA GLY A 23 8.85 9.50 0.92
C GLY A 23 7.38 9.22 1.20
N GLU A 24 6.84 8.36 0.34
CA GLU A 24 5.48 7.86 0.48
C GLU A 24 5.51 6.54 1.24
N PHE A 25 4.54 6.31 2.13
CA PHE A 25 4.49 5.10 2.94
C PHE A 25 3.30 4.23 2.58
N CYS A 26 3.51 2.92 2.62
CA CYS A 26 2.44 1.97 2.43
C CYS A 26 1.48 2.00 3.61
N CYS A 27 0.18 2.11 3.36
CA CYS A 27 -0.82 2.07 4.42
C CYS A 27 -0.87 0.75 5.21
N GLN A 28 -0.36 -0.36 4.66
CA GLN A 28 -0.46 -1.69 5.27
C GLN A 28 0.78 -2.07 6.08
N CYS A 29 1.97 -1.93 5.49
CA CYS A 29 3.23 -2.31 6.13
C CYS A 29 4.00 -1.11 6.68
N SER A 30 3.55 0.13 6.42
CA SER A 30 4.26 1.37 6.75
C SER A 30 5.68 1.45 6.19
N CYS A 31 6.03 0.59 5.22
CA CYS A 31 7.30 0.69 4.51
C CYS A 31 7.25 1.80 3.48
N VAL A 32 8.42 2.38 3.23
CA VAL A 32 8.67 3.27 2.10
C VAL A 32 8.19 2.62 0.81
N LEU A 33 7.36 3.34 0.06
CA LEU A 33 6.97 2.99 -1.29
C LEU A 33 8.11 3.36 -2.24
N SER A 34 8.50 2.40 -3.05
CA SER A 34 9.47 2.60 -4.12
C SER A 34 8.82 3.29 -5.33
N LYS A 35 9.55 3.40 -6.45
CA LYS A 35 9.08 4.05 -7.69
C LYS A 35 7.69 3.60 -8.16
N GLU A 36 7.33 2.33 -7.91
CA GLU A 36 6.03 1.78 -8.26
C GLU A 36 5.14 1.70 -7.02
N SER A 37 4.28 2.72 -6.87
CA SER A 37 3.27 2.80 -5.82
C SER A 37 1.86 2.74 -6.41
N ILE A 38 0.91 2.25 -5.62
CA ILE A 38 -0.50 2.20 -6.02
C ILE A 38 -1.28 3.17 -5.14
N ASN A 39 -1.75 4.25 -5.75
CA ASN A 39 -2.69 5.17 -5.12
C ASN A 39 -4.12 4.73 -5.41
N VAL A 40 -4.83 4.26 -4.39
CA VAL A 40 -6.25 3.96 -4.51
C VAL A 40 -6.96 4.37 -3.23
N MET A 41 -8.18 4.88 -3.36
CA MET A 41 -9.03 5.26 -2.22
C MET A 41 -8.38 6.30 -1.30
N GLY A 42 -7.57 7.20 -1.85
CA GLY A 42 -6.83 8.20 -1.08
C GLY A 42 -5.69 7.63 -0.23
N LYS A 43 -5.34 6.35 -0.42
CA LYS A 43 -4.25 5.67 0.28
C LYS A 43 -3.23 5.14 -0.71
N LYS A 44 -1.98 5.07 -0.25
CA LYS A 44 -0.86 4.58 -1.04
C LYS A 44 -0.45 3.20 -0.56
N TRP A 45 -0.24 2.29 -1.50
CA TRP A 45 0.00 0.87 -1.25
C TRP A 45 1.23 0.39 -2.02
N CYS A 46 1.96 -0.52 -1.39
CA CYS A 46 3.07 -1.23 -2.03
C CYS A 46 2.53 -2.30 -2.98
N ILE A 47 3.24 -2.61 -4.07
CA ILE A 47 2.82 -3.64 -5.06
C ILE A 47 2.54 -4.98 -4.36
N ASP A 48 3.34 -5.32 -3.35
CA ASP A 48 3.23 -6.55 -2.55
C ASP A 48 2.02 -6.54 -1.60
N CYS A 49 1.68 -5.37 -1.09
CA CYS A 49 0.67 -5.14 -0.08
C CYS A 49 -0.71 -4.92 -0.69
N TYR A 50 -0.75 -4.44 -1.93
CA TYR A 50 -1.97 -4.12 -2.65
C TYR A 50 -2.63 -5.41 -3.15
N ARG A 51 -3.29 -6.10 -2.21
CA ARG A 51 -3.87 -7.40 -2.44
C ARG A 51 -5.27 -7.49 -1.89
N CYS A 52 -6.08 -8.34 -2.52
CA CYS A 52 -7.47 -8.50 -2.15
C CYS A 52 -7.56 -9.06 -0.74
N VAL A 53 -8.18 -8.32 0.19
CA VAL A 53 -8.39 -8.78 1.58
C VAL A 53 -9.13 -10.13 1.67
N ALA A 54 -9.82 -10.53 0.61
CA ALA A 54 -10.61 -11.74 0.57
C ALA A 54 -9.97 -12.99 -0.01
N CYS A 55 -8.93 -12.84 -0.82
CA CYS A 55 -8.30 -13.98 -1.48
C CYS A 55 -6.79 -13.83 -1.58
N ASP A 56 -6.24 -12.82 -0.90
CA ASP A 56 -4.83 -12.41 -0.88
C ASP A 56 -4.17 -12.25 -2.25
N ARG A 57 -4.97 -12.20 -3.33
CA ARG A 57 -4.48 -12.01 -4.68
C ARG A 57 -3.94 -10.59 -4.84
N ILE A 58 -2.70 -10.46 -5.28
CA ILE A 58 -2.10 -9.18 -5.68
C ILE A 58 -2.97 -8.54 -6.78
N LEU A 59 -3.38 -7.30 -6.53
CA LEU A 59 -4.19 -6.49 -7.42
C LEU A 59 -3.26 -5.56 -8.20
N LYS A 60 -3.72 -5.04 -9.34
CA LYS A 60 -2.99 -4.03 -10.12
C LYS A 60 -3.77 -2.73 -10.18
N CYS A 61 -3.11 -1.63 -10.52
CA CYS A 61 -3.77 -0.32 -10.68
C CYS A 61 -4.93 -0.34 -11.70
N ARG A 62 -4.89 -1.24 -12.69
CA ARG A 62 -5.95 -1.44 -13.68
C ARG A 62 -7.08 -2.35 -13.22
N ASP A 63 -6.90 -3.09 -12.12
CA ASP A 63 -7.93 -3.98 -11.61
C ASP A 63 -9.08 -3.20 -10.97
N LYS A 64 -10.31 -3.64 -11.25
CA LYS A 64 -11.51 -3.08 -10.60
C LYS A 64 -11.62 -3.63 -9.19
N VAL A 65 -11.25 -2.79 -8.23
CA VAL A 65 -11.32 -3.05 -6.80
C VAL A 65 -12.41 -2.20 -6.16
N LEU A 66 -12.95 -2.68 -5.05
CA LEU A 66 -13.90 -1.95 -4.21
C LEU A 66 -13.26 -1.66 -2.86
N ASN A 67 -13.60 -0.52 -2.28
CA ASN A 67 -13.19 -0.18 -0.92
C ASN A 67 -14.04 -1.00 0.03
N PHE A 68 -13.37 -1.80 0.86
CA PHE A 68 -14.02 -2.54 1.93
C PHE A 68 -13.20 -2.37 3.20
N ASP A 69 -13.76 -1.68 4.19
CA ASP A 69 -13.11 -1.43 5.48
C ASP A 69 -11.69 -0.84 5.32
N MET A 70 -11.54 0.16 4.45
CA MET A 70 -10.25 0.79 4.14
C MET A 70 -9.23 -0.14 3.47
N ARG A 71 -9.63 -1.34 3.03
CA ARG A 71 -8.80 -2.32 2.33
C ARG A 71 -9.33 -2.61 0.92
N PRO A 72 -8.47 -2.94 -0.05
CA PRO A 72 -8.88 -3.23 -1.41
C PRO A 72 -9.50 -4.64 -1.50
N MET A 73 -10.66 -4.74 -2.16
CA MET A 73 -11.33 -6.02 -2.42
C MET A 73 -11.63 -6.18 -3.91
N CYS A 74 -11.30 -7.33 -4.49
CA CYS A 74 -11.60 -7.57 -5.90
C CYS A 74 -13.10 -7.72 -6.15
N LYS A 75 -13.57 -7.31 -7.33
CA LYS A 75 -14.99 -7.43 -7.72
C LYS A 75 -15.53 -8.86 -7.64
N LYS A 76 -14.69 -9.87 -7.88
CA LYS A 76 -15.06 -11.29 -7.76
C LYS A 76 -15.42 -11.65 -6.33
N CYS A 77 -14.57 -11.30 -5.36
CA CYS A 77 -14.82 -11.57 -3.95
C CYS A 77 -15.93 -10.69 -3.39
N TYR A 78 -16.03 -9.43 -3.81
CA TYR A 78 -17.13 -8.55 -3.41
C TYR A 78 -18.50 -9.11 -3.77
N ARG A 79 -18.63 -9.74 -4.95
CA ARG A 79 -19.87 -10.42 -5.36
C ARG A 79 -20.12 -11.75 -4.63
N ARG A 80 -19.09 -12.37 -4.06
CA ARG A 80 -19.23 -13.61 -3.30
C ARG A 80 -19.63 -13.29 -1.86
N LYS A 81 -20.83 -13.74 -1.46
CA LYS A 81 -21.37 -13.50 -0.11
C LYS A 81 -20.65 -14.28 1.00
N ASP A 82 -19.89 -15.32 0.65
CA ASP A 82 -19.15 -16.16 1.60
C ASP A 82 -18.14 -15.40 2.46
N PHE A 83 -17.54 -14.33 1.93
CA PHE A 83 -16.45 -13.66 2.61
C PHE A 83 -16.90 -12.82 3.83
N ARG A 84 -18.18 -12.42 3.89
CA ARG A 84 -18.73 -11.68 5.06
C ARG A 84 -18.66 -12.47 6.36
N LYS A 85 -18.55 -13.80 6.31
CA LYS A 85 -18.52 -14.65 7.51
C LYS A 85 -17.16 -14.66 8.22
N HIS A 86 -16.06 -14.47 7.49
CA HIS A 86 -14.70 -14.58 8.04
C HIS A 86 -14.04 -13.24 8.40
N LEU A 87 -14.65 -12.11 8.05
CA LEU A 87 -14.15 -10.77 8.37
C LEU A 87 -14.42 -10.32 9.83
N LYS A 88 -15.24 -11.08 10.57
CA LYS A 88 -15.58 -10.73 11.97
C LYS A 88 -14.49 -11.13 12.98
N GLU A 89 -13.50 -11.91 12.56
CA GLU A 89 -12.32 -12.18 13.40
C GLU A 89 -11.24 -11.15 13.04
N GLY A 90 -11.47 -9.90 13.44
CA GLY A 90 -10.33 -9.02 13.72
C GLY A 90 -9.42 -9.70 14.74
N PRO A 91 -8.11 -9.37 14.79
CA PRO A 91 -7.24 -9.92 15.81
C PRO A 91 -7.87 -9.63 17.17
N HIS A 92 -8.40 -10.68 17.80
CA HIS A 92 -8.83 -10.67 19.18
C HIS A 92 -7.54 -10.45 19.97
N ILE A 93 -7.26 -9.19 20.30
CA ILE A 93 -6.32 -8.84 21.36
C ILE A 93 -7.01 -9.03 22.71
#